data_AF-A0A959T0R5-F1
#
_entry.id   AF-A0A959T0R5-F1
#
_cell.length_a   1.000
_cell.length_b   1.000
_cell.length_c   1.000
_cell.angle_alpha   90.00
_cell.angle_beta   90.00
_cell.angle_gamma   90.00
#
_symmetry.space_group_name_H-M   'P 1'
#
loop_
_entity.id
_entity.type
_entity.pdbx_description
1 polymer ?
#
loop_
_entity_poly.entity_id
_entity_poly.type
_entity_poly.pdbx_seq_one_letter_code
_entity_poly.pdbx_strand_id
1 'polypeptide(L)'
;WKDRDHVTRYLFDKYGDQRRVALLATYSTYQYRAVIRELGKVFGLPPHEIDALADPHTPKRDGDLDQVARTILRYGQHLHEHPHHLSIHVGGVLIAEEPLTHYTALHMPPKGFATTQFSMLEAEDLGLYKFDILSQRG
;
A
#
# COMPACT_ATOMS: atom_id res chain seq x y z
N TRP A 1 4.34 -20.75 6.06
CA TRP A 1 4.97 -19.96 4.97
C TRP A 1 5.27 -20.77 3.72
N LYS A 2 5.72 -22.03 3.84
CA LYS A 2 6.12 -22.87 2.70
C LYS A 2 5.01 -23.09 1.67
N ASP A 3 3.77 -23.19 2.13
CA ASP A 3 2.65 -23.62 1.28
C ASP A 3 1.80 -22.48 0.71
N ARG A 4 1.96 -21.23 1.19
CA ARG A 4 1.12 -20.10 0.73
C ARG A 4 1.20 -19.94 -0.78
N ASP A 5 2.41 -19.92 -1.32
CA ASP A 5 2.63 -19.72 -2.74
C ASP A 5 2.08 -20.91 -3.57
N HIS A 6 2.00 -22.11 -3.00
CA HIS A 6 1.36 -23.26 -3.64
C HIS A 6 -0.16 -23.10 -3.68
N VAL A 7 -0.80 -22.70 -2.57
CA VAL A 7 -2.24 -22.44 -2.54
C VAL A 7 -2.61 -21.29 -3.49
N THR A 8 -1.82 -20.21 -3.51
CA THR A 8 -2.03 -19.10 -4.45
C THR A 8 -1.97 -19.61 -5.90
N ARG A 9 -0.93 -20.36 -6.28
CA ARG A 9 -0.83 -20.92 -7.64
C ARG A 9 -2.04 -21.81 -7.97
N TYR A 10 -2.42 -22.71 -7.07
CA TYR A 10 -3.58 -23.58 -7.27
C TYR A 10 -4.86 -22.79 -7.58
N LEU A 11 -5.12 -21.69 -6.87
CA LEU A 11 -6.30 -20.86 -7.14
C LEU A 11 -6.24 -20.21 -8.52
N PHE A 12 -5.08 -19.71 -8.92
CA PHE A 12 -4.88 -19.10 -10.25
C PHE A 12 -4.94 -20.14 -11.38
N ASP A 13 -4.41 -21.33 -11.18
CA ASP A 13 -4.52 -22.43 -12.15
C ASP A 13 -5.98 -22.88 -12.30
N LYS A 14 -6.76 -22.85 -11.21
CA LYS A 14 -8.15 -23.32 -11.21
C LYS A 14 -9.16 -22.29 -11.76
N TYR A 15 -8.96 -21.01 -11.48
CA TYR A 15 -9.94 -19.96 -11.77
C TYR A 15 -9.41 -18.81 -12.65
N GLY A 16 -8.11 -18.80 -12.97
CA GLY A 16 -7.42 -17.71 -13.66
C GLY A 16 -7.80 -17.57 -15.14
N ASP A 17 -8.01 -18.68 -15.85
CA ASP A 17 -8.40 -18.67 -17.27
C ASP A 17 -9.74 -17.93 -17.49
N GLN A 18 -10.66 -18.05 -16.52
CA GLN A 18 -11.95 -17.38 -16.53
C GLN A 18 -11.88 -15.95 -15.95
N ARG A 19 -10.69 -15.48 -15.55
CA ARG A 19 -10.45 -14.20 -14.88
C ARG A 19 -11.29 -14.02 -13.61
N ARG A 20 -11.58 -15.10 -12.91
CA ARG A 20 -12.44 -15.12 -11.70
C ARG A 20 -11.65 -15.01 -10.40
N VAL A 21 -10.33 -14.98 -10.47
CA VAL A 21 -9.43 -14.86 -9.31
C VAL A 21 -8.41 -13.74 -9.52
N ALA A 22 -8.15 -12.99 -8.46
CA ALA A 22 -7.10 -11.99 -8.39
C ALA A 22 -6.59 -11.85 -6.96
N LEU A 23 -5.36 -11.35 -6.82
CA LEU A 23 -4.88 -10.84 -5.54
C LEU A 23 -5.57 -9.51 -5.24
N LEU A 24 -5.79 -9.22 -3.96
CA LEU A 24 -6.31 -7.93 -3.52
C LEU A 24 -5.19 -6.89 -3.47
N ALA A 25 -5.50 -5.66 -3.85
CA ALA A 25 -4.61 -4.54 -3.59
C ALA A 25 -4.67 -4.09 -2.12
N THR A 26 -3.67 -3.32 -1.69
CA THR A 26 -3.84 -2.38 -0.59
C THR A 26 -3.21 -1.05 -0.94
N TYR A 27 -3.85 0.03 -0.50
CA TYR A 27 -3.31 1.36 -0.65
C TYR A 27 -2.30 1.61 0.46
N SER A 28 -1.03 1.74 0.10
CA SER A 28 -0.04 2.31 1.01
C SER A 28 -0.23 3.81 1.03
N THR A 29 -0.38 4.38 2.23
CA THR A 29 -0.52 5.82 2.42
C THR A 29 0.76 6.42 2.98
N TYR A 30 0.92 7.71 2.74
CA TYR A 30 2.00 8.52 3.27
C TYR A 30 1.94 8.64 4.80
N GLN A 31 2.84 7.95 5.47
CA GLN A 31 3.03 8.06 6.93
C GLN A 31 3.90 9.26 7.26
N TYR A 32 3.69 9.88 8.44
CA TYR A 32 4.39 11.10 8.86
C TYR A 32 5.89 11.12 8.51
N ARG A 33 6.65 10.12 8.97
CA ARG A 33 8.10 10.07 8.74
C ARG A 33 8.49 9.93 7.27
N ALA A 34 7.67 9.24 6.48
CA ALA A 34 7.90 9.09 5.04
C ALA A 34 7.70 10.43 4.32
N VAL A 35 6.63 11.15 4.67
CA VAL A 35 6.33 12.47 4.10
C VAL A 35 7.45 13.46 4.36
N ILE A 36 7.91 13.57 5.63
CA ILE A 36 8.99 14.49 5.99
C ILE A 36 10.29 14.14 5.25
N ARG A 37 10.57 12.85 5.07
CA ARG A 37 11.75 12.40 4.31
C ARG A 37 11.67 12.75 2.83
N GLU A 38 10.52 12.51 2.18
CA GLU A 38 10.36 12.83 0.76
C GLU A 38 10.40 14.35 0.52
N LEU A 39 9.70 15.13 1.34
CA LEU A 39 9.76 16.59 1.23
C LEU A 39 11.17 17.13 1.56
N GLY A 40 11.84 16.61 2.58
CA GLY A 40 13.21 16.98 2.90
C GLY A 40 14.17 16.78 1.72
N LYS A 41 14.05 15.66 0.99
CA LYS A 41 14.81 15.42 -0.23
C LYS A 41 14.48 16.43 -1.34
N VAL A 42 13.20 16.73 -1.54
CA VAL A 42 12.75 17.72 -2.55
C VAL A 42 13.31 19.10 -2.28
N PHE A 43 13.34 19.52 -1.01
CA PHE A 43 13.91 20.80 -0.59
C PHE A 43 15.44 20.77 -0.45
N GLY A 44 16.09 19.64 -0.68
CA GLY A 44 17.55 19.51 -0.69
C GLY A 44 18.21 19.50 0.69
N LEU A 45 17.47 19.15 1.75
CA LEU A 45 18.05 19.03 3.09
C LEU A 45 19.09 17.89 3.12
N PRO A 46 20.20 18.05 3.87
CA PRO A 46 21.14 16.97 4.09
C PRO A 46 20.48 15.85 4.95
N PRO A 47 20.88 14.58 4.80
CA PRO A 47 20.21 13.45 5.44
C PRO A 47 20.04 13.58 6.97
N HIS A 48 21.03 14.15 7.66
CA HIS A 48 20.99 14.31 9.11
C HIS A 48 19.93 15.33 9.57
N GLU A 49 19.70 16.40 8.81
CA GLU A 49 18.62 17.37 9.08
C GLU A 49 17.26 16.74 8.80
N ILE A 50 17.14 15.94 7.73
CA ILE A 50 15.91 15.21 7.42
C ILE A 50 15.56 14.25 8.57
N ASP A 51 16.54 13.48 9.06
CA ASP A 51 16.31 12.52 10.14
C ASP A 51 15.93 13.21 11.46
N ALA A 52 16.58 14.35 11.78
CA ALA A 52 16.21 15.17 12.93
C ALA A 52 14.77 15.72 12.82
N LEU A 53 14.38 16.20 11.63
CA LEU A 53 13.04 16.73 11.40
C LEU A 53 11.96 15.62 11.41
N ALA A 54 12.29 14.42 10.93
CA ALA A 54 11.39 13.27 10.87
C ALA A 54 11.25 12.52 12.21
N ASP A 55 12.14 12.76 13.17
CA ASP A 55 12.09 12.12 14.49
C ASP A 55 10.95 12.70 15.35
N PRO A 56 9.97 11.90 15.80
CA PRO A 56 8.91 12.38 16.68
C PRO A 56 9.39 12.75 18.09
N HIS A 57 10.56 12.26 18.52
CA HIS A 57 11.09 12.54 19.87
C HIS A 57 11.88 13.84 19.95
N THR A 58 12.34 14.37 18.81
CA THR A 58 13.00 15.66 18.75
C THR A 58 11.97 16.79 18.85
N PRO A 59 12.01 17.63 19.92
CA PRO A 59 11.07 18.71 20.09
C PRO A 59 11.27 19.77 19.00
N LYS A 60 10.21 20.04 18.24
CA LYS A 60 10.20 21.05 17.18
C LYS A 60 9.59 22.34 17.71
N ARG A 61 10.41 23.19 18.34
CA ARG A 61 9.95 24.52 18.79
C ARG A 61 10.01 25.47 17.61
N ASP A 62 9.02 26.36 17.50
CA ASP A 62 8.96 27.32 16.40
C ASP A 62 10.27 28.12 16.26
N GLY A 63 10.88 28.58 17.36
CA GLY A 63 12.13 29.33 17.31
C GLY A 63 13.33 28.58 16.69
N ASP A 64 13.29 27.25 16.68
CA ASP A 64 14.41 26.40 16.24
C ASP A 64 14.26 25.94 14.77
N LEU A 65 13.10 26.20 14.15
CA LEU A 65 12.80 25.79 12.78
C LEU A 65 13.04 26.93 11.79
N ASP A 66 13.90 26.66 10.81
CA ASP A 66 14.07 27.55 9.67
C ASP A 66 12.84 27.56 8.74
N GLN A 67 12.87 28.44 7.74
CA GLN A 67 11.76 28.60 6.81
C GLN A 67 11.47 27.32 6.01
N VAL A 68 12.51 26.54 5.71
CA VAL A 68 12.39 25.31 4.91
C VAL A 68 11.74 24.20 5.73
N ALA A 69 12.20 23.96 6.95
CA ALA A 69 11.62 22.99 7.88
C ALA A 69 10.15 23.29 8.18
N ARG A 70 9.79 24.57 8.38
CA ARG A 70 8.38 25.00 8.53
C ARG A 70 7.55 24.68 7.29
N THR A 71 8.11 24.90 6.11
CA THR A 71 7.44 24.63 4.83
C THR A 71 7.23 23.13 4.63
N ILE A 72 8.24 22.32 4.95
CA ILE A 72 8.16 20.85 4.94
C ILE A 72 7.06 20.35 5.88
N LEU A 73 7.02 20.83 7.12
CA LEU A 73 6.01 20.43 8.09
C LEU A 73 4.60 20.81 7.65
N ARG A 74 4.44 22.02 7.11
CA ARG A 74 3.15 22.51 6.58
C ARG A 74 2.65 21.65 5.42
N TYR A 75 3.45 21.45 4.38
CA TYR A 75 3.05 20.58 3.27
C TYR A 75 2.92 19.12 3.70
N GLY A 76 3.71 18.72 4.70
CA GLY A 76 3.66 17.36 5.23
C GLY A 76 2.31 17.01 5.86
N GLN A 77 1.67 17.97 6.53
CA GLN A 77 0.30 17.79 7.03
C GLN A 77 -0.70 17.55 5.92
N HIS A 78 -0.54 18.23 4.78
CA HIS A 78 -1.44 18.04 3.64
C HIS A 78 -1.23 16.71 2.92
N LEU A 79 -0.02 16.14 2.94
CA LEU A 79 0.28 14.85 2.30
C LEU A 79 0.08 13.65 3.22
N HIS A 80 -0.06 13.85 4.52
CA HIS A 80 -0.34 12.78 5.46
C HIS A 80 -1.59 12.00 5.02
N GLU A 81 -1.53 10.67 5.13
CA GLU A 81 -2.61 9.74 4.75
C GLU A 81 -3.02 9.74 3.26
N HIS A 82 -2.38 10.54 2.40
CA HIS A 82 -2.64 10.48 0.97
C HIS A 82 -2.13 9.16 0.38
N PRO A 83 -2.80 8.61 -0.65
CA PRO A 83 -2.33 7.43 -1.38
C PRO A 83 -0.92 7.65 -1.93
N HIS A 84 -0.02 6.71 -1.65
CA HIS A 84 1.37 6.74 -2.11
C HIS A 84 1.64 5.65 -3.15
N HIS A 85 1.25 4.41 -2.86
CA HIS A 85 1.51 3.28 -3.74
C HIS A 85 0.42 2.22 -3.66
N LEU A 86 0.06 1.66 -4.81
CA LEU A 86 -0.84 0.51 -4.90
C LEU A 86 -0.02 -0.77 -4.71
N SER A 87 -0.09 -1.34 -3.52
CA SER A 87 0.60 -2.58 -3.15
C SER A 87 -0.33 -3.79 -3.23
N ILE A 88 0.20 -4.98 -2.97
CA ILE A 88 -0.55 -6.24 -2.90
C ILE A 88 -0.83 -6.57 -1.43
N HIS A 89 -2.07 -6.94 -1.10
CA HIS A 89 -2.44 -7.44 0.22
C HIS A 89 -1.64 -8.70 0.55
N VAL A 90 -1.18 -8.84 1.79
CA VAL A 90 -0.22 -9.88 2.20
C VAL A 90 -0.75 -11.32 2.03
N GLY A 91 -2.07 -11.49 2.07
CA GLY A 91 -2.74 -12.77 1.86
C GLY A 91 -4.05 -12.68 1.07
N GLY A 92 -4.45 -11.48 0.65
CA GLY A 92 -5.81 -11.22 0.18
C GLY A 92 -6.01 -11.74 -1.23
N VAL A 93 -7.04 -12.55 -1.41
CA VAL A 93 -7.46 -13.12 -2.70
C VAL A 93 -8.95 -12.93 -2.85
N LEU A 94 -9.36 -12.54 -4.05
CA LEU A 94 -10.75 -12.51 -4.47
C LEU A 94 -11.05 -13.68 -5.39
N ILE A 95 -12.22 -14.29 -5.18
CA ILE A 95 -12.79 -15.28 -6.09
C ILE A 95 -14.24 -14.87 -6.36
N ALA A 96 -14.59 -14.67 -7.63
CA ALA A 96 -15.91 -14.22 -8.05
C ALA A 96 -16.60 -15.25 -8.96
N GLU A 97 -17.92 -15.20 -9.05
CA GLU A 97 -18.72 -16.05 -9.94
C GLU A 97 -18.65 -15.58 -11.40
N GLU A 98 -18.44 -14.29 -11.63
CA GLU A 98 -18.26 -13.68 -12.94
C GLU A 98 -16.81 -13.19 -13.11
N PRO A 99 -16.32 -12.98 -14.35
CA PRO A 99 -15.01 -12.38 -14.58
C PRO A 99 -14.84 -11.10 -13.75
N LEU A 100 -13.71 -10.98 -13.04
CA LEU A 100 -13.44 -9.85 -12.13
C LEU A 100 -13.46 -8.49 -12.85
N THR A 101 -13.24 -8.48 -14.17
CA THR A 101 -13.35 -7.29 -15.03
C THR A 101 -14.76 -6.70 -15.10
N HIS A 102 -15.79 -7.39 -14.60
CA HIS A 102 -17.12 -6.81 -14.41
C HIS A 102 -17.18 -5.86 -13.20
N TYR A 103 -16.26 -6.02 -12.25
CA TYR A 103 -16.23 -5.27 -10.98
C TYR A 103 -15.02 -4.31 -10.89
N THR A 104 -13.89 -4.67 -11.51
CA THR A 104 -12.67 -3.85 -11.48
C THR A 104 -11.72 -4.12 -12.64
N ALA A 105 -10.95 -3.11 -13.01
CA ALA A 105 -9.72 -3.34 -13.75
C ALA A 105 -8.73 -4.18 -12.93
N LEU A 106 -7.92 -4.95 -13.63
CA LEU A 106 -6.83 -5.75 -13.07
C LEU A 106 -5.49 -5.22 -13.58
N HIS A 107 -4.44 -5.36 -12.79
CA HIS A 107 -3.07 -5.11 -13.23
C HIS A 107 -2.18 -6.32 -12.93
N MET A 108 -1.04 -6.41 -13.62
CA MET A 108 -0.08 -7.50 -13.46
C MET A 108 1.21 -6.97 -12.81
N PRO A 109 1.33 -6.97 -11.47
CA PRO A 109 2.54 -6.57 -10.78
C PRO A 109 3.67 -7.60 -10.98
N PRO A 110 4.93 -7.28 -10.64
CA PRO A 110 6.08 -8.20 -10.76
C PRO A 110 5.92 -9.54 -10.03
N LYS A 111 4.97 -9.65 -9.09
CA LYS A 111 4.61 -10.91 -8.41
C LYS A 111 4.03 -11.97 -9.38
N GLY A 112 3.56 -11.57 -10.56
CA GLY A 112 3.14 -12.48 -11.64
C GLY A 112 1.72 -13.01 -11.53
N PHE A 113 0.88 -12.41 -10.69
CA PHE A 113 -0.53 -12.75 -10.54
C PHE A 113 -1.38 -11.50 -10.75
N ALA A 114 -2.52 -11.64 -11.43
CA ALA A 114 -3.45 -10.54 -11.61
C ALA A 114 -3.90 -10.00 -10.24
N THR A 115 -3.91 -8.68 -10.09
CA THR A 115 -4.27 -7.99 -8.85
C THR A 115 -5.33 -6.94 -9.13
N THR A 116 -6.30 -6.78 -8.22
CA THR A 116 -7.33 -5.74 -8.29
C THR A 116 -6.73 -4.33 -8.20
N GLN A 117 -7.51 -3.32 -8.59
CA GLN A 117 -7.14 -1.93 -8.32
C GLN A 117 -7.75 -1.39 -7.03
N PHE A 118 -8.81 -2.03 -6.53
CA PHE A 118 -9.43 -1.69 -5.27
C PHE A 118 -8.99 -2.62 -4.12
N SER A 119 -9.16 -2.18 -2.88
CA SER A 119 -8.69 -2.88 -1.69
C SER A 119 -9.71 -3.87 -1.13
N MET A 120 -9.36 -4.53 -0.03
CA MET A 120 -10.27 -5.45 0.64
C MET A 120 -11.57 -4.78 1.15
N LEU A 121 -11.55 -3.46 1.38
CA LEU A 121 -12.71 -2.71 1.87
C LEU A 121 -13.74 -2.52 0.76
N GLU A 122 -13.34 -2.01 -0.40
CA GLU A 122 -14.28 -1.84 -1.52
C GLU A 122 -14.76 -3.19 -2.06
N ALA A 123 -13.96 -4.26 -1.90
CA ALA A 123 -14.38 -5.63 -2.17
C ALA A 123 -15.63 -6.02 -1.39
N GLU A 124 -15.64 -5.66 -0.10
CA GLU A 124 -16.71 -5.97 0.84
C GLU A 124 -17.94 -5.11 0.56
N ASP A 125 -17.75 -3.82 0.23
CA ASP A 125 -18.83 -2.93 -0.20
C ASP A 125 -19.54 -3.44 -1.47
N LEU A 126 -18.81 -4.09 -2.37
CA LEU A 126 -19.34 -4.72 -3.58
C LEU A 126 -19.95 -6.12 -3.33
N GLY A 127 -19.88 -6.63 -2.10
CA GLY A 127 -20.40 -7.96 -1.74
C GLY A 127 -19.60 -9.13 -2.30
N LEU A 128 -18.32 -8.93 -2.66
CA LEU A 128 -17.48 -9.99 -3.20
C LEU A 128 -16.87 -10.86 -2.09
N TYR A 129 -16.80 -12.16 -2.34
CA TYR A 129 -16.16 -13.11 -1.42
C TYR A 129 -14.64 -12.95 -1.42
N LYS A 130 -14.11 -12.56 -0.26
CA LYS A 130 -12.69 -12.34 0.00
C LYS A 130 -12.11 -13.41 0.92
N PHE A 131 -10.89 -13.84 0.63
CA PHE A 131 -10.17 -14.85 1.40
C PHE A 131 -8.76 -14.37 1.72
N ASP A 132 -8.27 -14.73 2.91
CA ASP A 132 -6.89 -14.46 3.31
C ASP A 132 -6.07 -15.75 3.42
N ILE A 133 -5.10 -15.91 2.53
CA ILE A 133 -4.11 -17.00 2.57
C ILE A 133 -2.91 -16.55 3.40
N LEU A 134 -3.05 -16.62 4.72
CA LEU A 134 -2.02 -16.15 5.64
C LEU A 134 -0.87 -17.16 5.76
N SER A 135 0.35 -16.64 5.90
CA SER A 135 1.50 -17.42 6.30
C SER A 135 1.74 -17.28 7.79
N GLN A 136 1.53 -18.36 8.55
CA GLN A 136 1.94 -18.44 9.94
C GLN A 136 3.35 -19.03 10.07
N ARG A 137 4.09 -18.58 11.09
CA ARG A 137 5.30 -19.22 11.60
C ARG A 137 4.93 -19.85 12.94
N GLY A 138 4.84 -21.18 12.94
CA GLY A 138 4.74 -22.02 14.14
C GLY A 138 5.94 -22.95 14.20
#